data_AF-A0A1F6CJY8-F1
#
_entry.id   AF-A0A1F6CJY8-F1
#
_cell.length_a   1.000
_cell.length_b   1.000
_cell.length_c   1.000
_cell.angle_alpha   90.00
_cell.angle_beta   90.00
_cell.angle_gamma   90.00
#
_symmetry.space_group_name_H-M   'P 1'
#
loop_
_entity.id
_entity.type
_entity.pdbx_description
1 polymer ?
#
loop_
_entity_poly.entity_id
_entity_poly.type
_entity_poly.pdbx_seq_one_letter_code
_entity_poly.pdbx_strand_id
1 'polypeptide(L)' 'MKEAIYTQKITLGSKAYFFDVREGGSGNRYLQVTESRVGKDGERIRNNIAIFKDHLEEFRRILKEVSEKV' A
#
# COMPACT_ATOMS: atom_id res chain seq x y z
N MET A 1 -14.72 9.68 0.60
CA MET A 1 -13.70 8.73 1.09
C MET A 1 -12.89 9.46 2.15
N LYS A 2 -12.72 8.91 3.36
CA LYS A 2 -11.86 9.56 4.38
C LYS A 2 -10.41 9.61 3.88
N GLU A 3 -9.73 10.71 4.18
CA GLU A 3 -8.30 10.86 3.94
C GLU A 3 -7.50 9.81 4.73
N ALA A 4 -6.29 9.51 4.27
CA ALA A 4 -5.40 8.65 5.04
C ALA A 4 -5.01 9.36 6.34
N ILE A 5 -5.03 8.63 7.44
CA ILE A 5 -4.56 9.13 8.75
C ILE A 5 -3.06 9.39 8.69
N TYR A 6 -2.35 8.55 7.95
CA TYR A 6 -0.92 8.64 7.73
C TYR A 6 -0.60 8.10 6.34
N THR A 7 0.36 8.72 5.65
CA THR A 7 0.85 8.28 4.35
C THR A 7 2.36 8.33 4.35
N GLN A 8 2.98 7.24 3.93
CA GLN A 8 4.38 7.22 3.50
C GLN A 8 4.46 6.90 2.02
N LYS A 9 5.30 7.63 1.29
CA LYS A 9 5.45 7.51 -0.17
C LYS A 9 6.90 7.22 -0.52
N ILE A 10 7.12 6.27 -1.42
CA ILE A 10 8.40 6.08 -2.12
C ILE A 10 8.18 6.22 -3.62
N THR A 11 9.16 6.79 -4.32
CA THR A 11 9.16 6.88 -5.79
C THR A 11 10.38 6.13 -6.31
N LEU A 12 10.15 5.13 -7.16
CA LEU A 12 11.17 4.25 -7.71
C LEU A 12 11.02 4.23 -9.24
N GLY A 13 11.86 4.98 -9.93
CA GLY A 13 11.76 5.17 -11.38
C GLY A 13 10.41 5.74 -11.80
N SER A 14 9.71 5.05 -12.70
CA SER A 14 8.38 5.44 -13.21
C SER A 14 7.20 5.06 -12.30
N LYS A 15 7.49 4.49 -11.12
CA LYS A 15 6.48 4.00 -10.17
C LYS A 15 6.53 4.79 -8.87
N ALA A 16 5.36 5.04 -8.31
CA ALA A 16 5.21 5.55 -6.95
C ALA A 16 4.43 4.53 -6.12
N TYR A 17 4.93 4.23 -4.93
CA TYR A 17 4.26 3.38 -3.95
C TYR A 17 3.81 4.23 -2.77
N PHE A 18 2.57 4.03 -2.35
CA PHE A 18 1.96 4.71 -1.22
C PHE A 18 1.59 3.67 -0.16
N PHE A 19 1.97 3.93 1.08
CA PHE A 19 1.66 3.11 2.25
C PHE A 19 0.79 3.97 3.17
N ASP A 20 -0.53 3.79 3.04
CA ASP A 20 -1.53 4.60 3.73
C ASP A 20 -2.09 3.84 4.94
N VAL A 21 -2.14 4.47 6.11
CA VAL A 21 -2.98 4.01 7.22
C VAL A 21 -4.35 4.67 7.07
N ARG A 22 -5.39 3.87 6.89
CA ARG A 22 -6.77 4.33 6.70
C ARG A 22 -7.68 3.77 7.79
N GLU A 23 -8.83 4.41 7.96
CA GLU A 23 -9.89 3.98 8.86
C GLU A 23 -11.15 3.64 8.08
N GLY A 24 -11.69 2.45 8.30
CA GLY A 24 -12.96 2.00 7.71
C GLY A 24 -14.17 2.63 8.41
N GLY A 25 -15.37 2.32 7.90
CA GLY A 25 -16.62 2.85 8.46
C GLY A 25 -16.86 2.49 9.92
N SER A 26 -16.35 1.34 10.39
CA SER A 26 -16.47 0.87 11.77
C SER A 26 -15.42 1.43 12.73
N GLY A 27 -14.53 2.33 12.28
CA GLY A 27 -13.38 2.82 13.07
C GLY A 27 -12.16 1.88 13.04
N ASN A 28 -12.26 0.72 12.39
CA ASN A 28 -11.13 -0.21 12.27
C ASN A 28 -10.09 0.32 11.28
N ARG A 29 -8.83 0.31 11.70
CA ARG A 29 -7.70 0.74 10.87
C ARG A 29 -7.17 -0.41 9.99
N TYR A 30 -6.71 -0.06 8.79
CA TYR A 30 -6.06 -0.97 7.86
C TYR A 30 -4.94 -0.26 7.10
N LEU A 31 -3.99 -1.05 6.60
CA LEU A 31 -2.94 -0.58 5.70
C LEU A 31 -3.46 -0.69 4.26
N GLN A 32 -3.34 0.37 3.47
CA GLN A 32 -3.53 0.32 2.02
C GLN A 32 -2.18 0.57 1.34
N VAL A 33 -1.74 -0.40 0.55
CA VAL A 33 -0.55 -0.25 -0.31
C VAL A 33 -1.03 0.03 -1.74
N THR A 34 -0.60 1.14 -2.32
CA THR A 34 -0.94 1.52 -3.69
C THR A 34 0.32 1.63 -4.54
N GLU A 35 0.44 0.83 -5.58
CA GLU A 35 1.37 1.10 -6.68
C GLU A 35 0.66 2.01 -7.69
N SER A 36 1.30 3.10 -8.07
CA SER A 36 0.86 4.00 -9.14
C SER A 36 1.94 4.06 -10.21
N ARG A 37 1.58 3.85 -11.46
CA ARG A 37 2.49 3.93 -12.61
C ARG A 37 1.82 4.63 -13.79
N VAL A 38 2.62 5.14 -14.71
CA VAL A 38 2.14 5.62 -16.01
C VAL A 38 2.11 4.43 -16.97
N GLY A 39 0.99 4.24 -17.64
CA GLY A 39 0.78 3.23 -18.68
C GLY A 39 1.40 3.65 -20.01
N LYS A 40 1.20 2.84 -21.05
CA LYS A 40 1.81 3.08 -22.36
C LYS A 40 1.15 4.26 -23.08
N ASP A 41 -0.12 4.53 -22.80
CA ASP A 41 -0.90 5.58 -23.43
C ASP A 41 -0.96 6.85 -22.55
N GLY A 42 -0.06 6.94 -21.56
CA GLY A 42 0.01 8.05 -20.60
C GLY A 42 -1.01 7.98 -19.47
N GLU A 43 -1.86 6.94 -19.45
CA GLU A 43 -2.88 6.74 -18.44
C GLU A 43 -2.26 6.35 -17.08
N ARG A 44 -2.81 6.88 -15.99
CA ARG A 44 -2.32 6.56 -14.64
C ARG A 44 -2.97 5.27 -14.13
N ILE A 45 -2.21 4.20 -14.08
CA ILE A 45 -2.65 2.90 -13.57
C ILE A 45 -2.34 2.82 -12.07
N ARG A 46 -3.32 2.36 -11.28
CA ARG A 46 -3.17 2.14 -9.83
C ARG A 46 -3.55 0.71 -9.46
N ASN A 47 -2.68 0.04 -8.72
CA ASN A 47 -2.94 -1.24 -8.10
C ASN A 47 -3.02 -1.04 -6.59
N ASN A 48 -4.14 -1.43 -5.98
CA ASN A 48 -4.40 -1.23 -4.56
C ASN A 48 -4.52 -2.57 -3.84
N ILE A 49 -3.86 -2.69 -2.70
CA ILE A 49 -3.97 -3.82 -1.78
C ILE A 49 -4.37 -3.27 -0.41
N ALA A 50 -5.45 -3.80 0.17
CA ALA A 50 -5.86 -3.48 1.54
C ALA A 50 -5.52 -4.66 2.46
N ILE A 51 -4.85 -4.37 3.57
CA ILE A 51 -4.40 -5.34 4.57
C ILE A 51 -4.98 -4.91 5.91
N PHE A 52 -5.98 -5.66 6.37
CA PHE A 52 -6.62 -5.42 7.67
C PHE A 52 -5.70 -5.83 8.82
N LYS A 53 -5.94 -5.23 9.99
CA LYS A 53 -5.13 -5.42 11.19
C LYS A 53 -4.85 -6.89 11.53
N ASP A 54 -5.86 -7.75 11.41
CA ASP A 54 -5.77 -9.18 11.76
C ASP A 54 -4.83 -9.98 10.84
N HIS A 55 -4.52 -9.45 9.65
CA HIS A 55 -3.60 -10.07 8.69
C HIS A 55 -2.24 -9.34 8.60
N LEU A 56 -2.10 -8.20 9.27
CA LEU A 56 -0.95 -7.32 9.11
C LEU A 56 0.35 -7.94 9.64
N GLU A 57 0.28 -8.66 10.77
CA GLU A 57 1.45 -9.31 11.36
C GLU A 57 2.02 -10.40 10.45
N GLU A 58 1.15 -11.25 9.89
CA GLU A 58 1.56 -12.31 8.97
C GLU A 58 2.12 -11.72 7.67
N PHE A 59 1.47 -10.70 7.12
CA PHE A 59 1.97 -9.98 5.95
C PHE A 59 3.36 -9.38 6.22
N ARG A 60 3.56 -8.73 7.36
CA ARG A 60 4.85 -8.14 7.77
C ARG A 60 5.93 -9.21 7.88
N ARG A 61 5.61 -10.35 8.52
CA ARG A 61 6.53 -11.47 8.71
C ARG A 61 7.02 -12.02 7.38
N ILE A 62 6.09 -12.39 6.48
CA ILE A 62 6.43 -12.92 5.16
C ILE A 62 7.18 -11.90 4.30
N LEU A 63 6.77 -10.63 4.31
CA LEU A 63 7.46 -9.58 3.55
C LEU A 63 8.92 -9.44 4.00
N LYS A 64 9.16 -9.47 5.31
CA LYS A 64 10.53 -9.44 5.86
C LYS A 64 11.34 -10.65 5.41
N GLU A 65 10.81 -11.87 5.61
CA GLU A 65 11.51 -13.11 5.24
C GLU A 65 11.85 -13.19 3.74
N VAL A 66 10.94 -12.73 2.87
CA VAL A 66 11.18 -12.70 1.42
C VAL A 66 12.16 -11.59 1.05
N SER A 67 12.13 -10.44 1.73
CA SER A 67 13.06 -9.33 1.45
C SER A 67 14.53 -9.66 1.73
N GLU A 68 14.79 -10.61 2.62
CA GLU A 68 16.16 -11.09 2.93
C GLU A 68 16.68 -12.08 1.85
N LYS A 69 15.84 -12.49 0.91
CA LYS A 69 16.17 -13.45 -0.17
C LYS A 69 16.37 -12.80 -1.54
N VAL A 70 16.13 -11.50 -1.66
CA VAL A 70 16.31 -10.71 -2.89
C VAL A 70 17.51 -9.79 -2.76
#